data_AF-A0A1C6E770-F1
#
_entry.id   AF-A0A1C6E770-F1
#
_cell.length_a   1.000
_cell.length_b   1.000
_cell.length_c   1.000
_cell.angle_alpha   90.00
_cell.angle_beta   90.00
_cell.angle_gamma   90.00
#
_symmetry.space_group_name_H-M   'P 1'
#
loop_
_entity.id
_entity.type
_entity.pdbx_description
1 polymer ?
#
loop_
_entity_poly.entity_id
_entity_poly.type
_entity_poly.pdbx_seq_one_letter_code
_entity_poly.pdbx_strand_id
1 'polypeptide(L)'
;MLSFLAITEAVKGLVEERYPENTVYMERVPVDFARPSFLVELGPVEMLDASCGCLEVKATVVVTAFVEADDYYNSHVPDLMTRMGAVQELFAVDGLQVEDRFLHVTANKGNCQFDYAETSVTFQYQDDRPGGDEWPLMGEIQTKWGPPQGE
;
A
#
# COMPACT_ATOMS: atom_id res chain seq x y z
N MET A 1 1.81 8.56 11.77
CA MET A 1 2.25 7.50 10.85
C MET A 1 1.10 6.56 10.57
N LEU A 2 0.72 6.49 9.31
CA LEU A 2 -0.33 5.64 8.76
C LEU A 2 0.07 4.17 8.91
N SER A 3 -0.85 3.36 9.44
CA SER A 3 -0.59 1.93 9.60
C SER A 3 -0.72 1.19 8.26
N PHE A 4 0.16 0.22 8.01
CA PHE A 4 0.03 -0.62 6.81
C PHE A 4 -1.25 -1.46 6.81
N LEU A 5 -1.77 -1.78 8.00
CA LEU A 5 -3.06 -2.45 8.15
C LEU A 5 -4.21 -1.58 7.63
N ALA A 6 -4.22 -0.28 7.96
CA ALA A 6 -5.25 0.63 7.46
C ALA A 6 -5.23 0.74 5.92
N ILE A 7 -4.06 0.66 5.30
CA ILE A 7 -3.92 0.66 3.84
C ILE A 7 -4.52 -0.61 3.24
N THR A 8 -4.17 -1.78 3.79
CA THR A 8 -4.70 -3.06 3.27
C THR A 8 -6.19 -3.23 3.56
N GLU A 9 -6.70 -2.71 4.68
CA GLU A 9 -8.14 -2.64 4.99
C GLU A 9 -8.90 -1.73 4.03
N ALA A 10 -8.34 -0.56 3.69
CA ALA A 10 -8.95 0.34 2.71
C ALA A 10 -9.00 -0.29 1.31
N VAL A 11 -7.92 -0.97 0.88
CA VAL A 11 -7.91 -1.75 -0.36
C VAL A 11 -8.95 -2.87 -0.34
N LYS A 12 -9.03 -3.61 0.77
CA LYS A 12 -10.06 -4.64 0.97
C LYS A 12 -11.47 -4.06 0.80
N GLY A 13 -11.76 -2.92 1.44
CA GLY A 13 -13.07 -2.27 1.35
C GLY A 13 -13.48 -1.92 -0.09
N LEU A 14 -12.55 -1.40 -0.90
CA LEU A 14 -12.81 -1.11 -2.32
C LEU A 14 -13.09 -2.38 -3.13
N VAL A 15 -12.37 -3.46 -2.86
CA VAL A 15 -12.58 -4.74 -3.54
C VAL A 15 -13.91 -5.36 -3.13
N GLU A 16 -14.28 -5.30 -1.84
CA GLU A 16 -15.57 -5.77 -1.31
C GLU A 16 -16.75 -4.97 -1.87
N GLU A 17 -16.62 -3.65 -2.05
CA GLU A 17 -17.65 -2.84 -2.68
C GLU A 17 -17.89 -3.25 -4.15
N ARG A 18 -16.81 -3.58 -4.87
CA ARG A 18 -16.89 -4.04 -6.26
C ARG A 18 -17.40 -5.48 -6.40
N TYR A 19 -17.12 -6.32 -5.41
CA TYR A 19 -17.44 -7.75 -5.36
C TYR A 19 -18.05 -8.16 -4.00
N PRO A 20 -19.29 -7.73 -3.70
CA PRO A 20 -19.90 -7.95 -2.38
C PRO A 20 -20.22 -9.43 -2.10
N GLU A 21 -20.27 -10.26 -3.14
CA GLU A 21 -20.54 -11.70 -3.04
C GLU A 21 -19.26 -12.54 -2.85
N ASN A 22 -18.08 -11.94 -2.97
CA ASN A 22 -16.80 -12.64 -2.85
C ASN A 22 -16.13 -12.34 -1.52
N THR A 23 -15.68 -13.39 -0.83
CA THR A 23 -14.87 -13.24 0.39
C THR A 23 -13.51 -12.64 0.05
N VAL A 24 -13.12 -11.59 0.77
CA VAL A 24 -11.78 -10.99 0.68
C VAL A 24 -10.99 -11.33 1.93
N TYR A 25 -10.00 -12.20 1.79
CA TYR A 25 -9.10 -12.62 2.85
C TYR A 25 -7.94 -11.63 3.01
N MET A 26 -7.43 -11.48 4.24
CA MET A 26 -6.20 -10.75 4.53
C MET A 26 -5.11 -11.66 5.13
N GLU A 27 -5.47 -12.89 5.47
CA GLU A 27 -4.55 -13.90 5.99
C GLU A 27 -4.26 -14.93 4.91
N ARG A 28 -3.00 -15.37 4.83
CA ARG A 28 -2.54 -16.34 3.82
C ARG A 28 -3.12 -17.75 3.98
N VAL A 29 -3.69 -18.08 5.13
CA VAL A 29 -4.17 -19.44 5.44
C VAL A 29 -5.56 -19.40 6.08
N PRO A 30 -6.61 -19.05 5.32
CA PRO A 30 -7.97 -19.18 5.80
C PRO A 30 -8.33 -20.67 5.91
N VAL A 31 -8.89 -21.07 7.06
CA VAL A 31 -9.31 -22.46 7.32
C VAL A 31 -10.38 -22.94 6.34
N ASP A 32 -11.24 -22.04 5.88
CA ASP A 32 -12.31 -22.29 4.91
C ASP A 32 -12.08 -21.48 3.63
N PHE A 33 -11.03 -21.84 2.87
CA PHE A 33 -10.72 -21.19 1.60
C PHE A 33 -11.78 -21.54 0.55
N ALA A 34 -12.73 -20.62 0.35
CA ALA A 34 -13.76 -20.72 -0.66
C ALA A 34 -13.32 -20.01 -1.94
N ARG A 35 -13.62 -20.61 -3.10
CA ARG A 35 -13.51 -19.96 -4.40
C ARG A 35 -14.92 -19.72 -4.92
N PRO A 36 -15.21 -18.61 -5.61
CA PRO A 36 -14.30 -17.53 -5.98
C PRO A 36 -14.06 -16.52 -4.84
N SER A 37 -12.82 -16.07 -4.65
CA SER A 37 -12.41 -15.17 -3.56
C SER A 37 -11.25 -14.26 -3.96
N PHE A 38 -10.92 -13.31 -3.07
CA PHE A 38 -9.75 -12.45 -3.19
C PHE A 38 -8.87 -12.57 -1.95
N LEU A 39 -7.58 -12.31 -2.10
CA LEU A 39 -6.61 -12.19 -1.03
C LEU A 39 -5.89 -10.86 -1.17
N VAL A 40 -5.86 -10.06 -0.09
CA VAL A 40 -5.16 -8.78 -0.04
C VAL A 40 -3.98 -8.92 0.91
N GLU A 41 -2.78 -8.68 0.40
CA GLU A 41 -1.53 -8.76 1.15
C GLU A 41 -0.69 -7.50 1.00
N LEU A 42 0.08 -7.19 2.04
CA LEU A 42 1.13 -6.19 1.95
C LEU A 42 2.35 -6.82 1.26
N GLY A 43 2.75 -6.22 0.15
CA GLY A 43 3.98 -6.51 -0.57
C GLY A 43 5.18 -5.70 -0.04
N PRO A 44 6.20 -5.44 -0.88
CA PRO A 44 7.37 -4.69 -0.46
C PRO A 44 7.01 -3.25 -0.08
N VAL A 45 7.66 -2.78 0.98
CA VAL A 45 7.59 -1.39 1.47
C VAL A 45 8.98 -0.79 1.45
N GLU A 46 9.10 0.40 0.87
CA GLU A 46 10.30 1.22 0.90
C GLU A 46 10.03 2.51 1.66
N MET A 47 10.97 2.93 2.50
CA MET A 47 10.94 4.22 3.20
C MET A 47 12.17 5.02 2.79
N LEU A 48 11.93 6.24 2.32
CA LEU A 48 12.95 7.16 1.85
C LEU A 48 12.87 8.45 2.64
N ASP A 49 14.03 9.10 2.80
CA ASP A 49 14.09 10.40 3.45
C ASP A 49 13.55 11.49 2.52
N ALA A 50 12.45 12.14 2.92
CA ALA A 50 11.90 13.29 2.20
C ALA A 50 12.37 14.62 2.81
N SER A 51 12.39 14.72 4.14
CA SER A 51 12.86 15.90 4.87
C SER A 51 13.34 15.54 6.27
N CYS A 52 13.75 16.54 7.08
CA CYS A 52 14.12 16.32 8.47
C CYS A 52 12.98 15.76 9.33
N GLY A 53 11.73 16.07 8.99
CA GLY A 53 10.52 15.65 9.71
C GLY A 53 9.61 14.68 8.96
N CYS A 54 9.88 14.40 7.68
CA CYS A 54 8.99 13.58 6.85
C CYS A 54 9.73 12.45 6.13
N LEU A 55 9.05 11.31 6.00
CA LEU A 55 9.45 10.17 5.19
C LEU A 55 8.55 10.09 3.96
N GLU A 56 9.14 9.71 2.83
CA GLU A 56 8.40 9.25 1.67
C GLU A 56 8.30 7.73 1.73
N VAL A 57 7.08 7.22 1.81
CA VAL A 57 6.80 5.79 1.91
C VAL A 57 6.22 5.30 0.60
N LYS A 58 6.79 4.22 0.08
CA LYS A 58 6.27 3.48 -1.07
C LYS A 58 5.84 2.10 -0.60
N ALA A 59 4.53 1.88 -0.53
CA ALA A 59 3.96 0.61 -0.10
C ALA A 59 3.31 -0.09 -1.30
N THR A 60 3.69 -1.34 -1.56
CA THR A 60 3.02 -2.16 -2.57
C THR A 60 1.99 -3.06 -1.91
N VAL A 61 0.76 -3.05 -2.39
CA VAL A 61 -0.30 -3.99 -1.99
C VAL A 61 -0.55 -4.95 -3.15
N VAL A 62 -0.69 -6.24 -2.83
CA VAL A 62 -0.96 -7.29 -3.81
C VAL A 62 -2.36 -7.82 -3.56
N VAL A 63 -3.18 -7.80 -4.60
CA VAL A 63 -4.54 -8.36 -4.62
C VAL A 63 -4.54 -9.57 -5.53
N THR A 64 -4.75 -10.75 -4.95
CA THR A 64 -4.81 -12.02 -5.69
C THR A 64 -6.26 -12.46 -5.83
N ALA A 65 -6.71 -12.64 -7.05
CA ALA A 65 -8.04 -13.14 -7.39
C ALA A 65 -8.00 -14.65 -7.66
N PHE A 66 -8.93 -15.37 -7.05
CA PHE A 66 -9.15 -16.81 -7.25
C PHE A 66 -10.54 -17.04 -7.85
N VAL A 67 -10.61 -17.86 -8.90
CA VAL A 67 -11.85 -18.29 -9.55
C VAL A 67 -12.07 -19.78 -9.29
N GLU A 68 -13.31 -20.25 -9.37
CA GLU A 68 -13.60 -21.69 -9.33
C GLU A 68 -12.73 -22.43 -10.37
N ALA A 69 -12.07 -23.49 -9.92
CA ALA A 69 -11.36 -24.41 -10.80
C ALA A 69 -12.34 -25.51 -11.21
N ASP A 70 -12.34 -25.89 -12.49
CA ASP A 70 -13.07 -27.07 -12.93
C ASP A 70 -12.42 -28.36 -12.40
N ASP A 71 -13.08 -29.51 -12.59
CA ASP A 71 -12.60 -30.84 -12.16
C ASP A 71 -11.22 -31.22 -12.75
N TYR A 72 -10.70 -30.44 -13.71
CA TYR A 72 -9.41 -30.62 -14.37
C TYR A 72 -8.35 -29.55 -14.01
N TYR A 73 -8.61 -28.70 -13.02
CA TYR A 73 -7.75 -27.57 -12.62
C TYR A 73 -7.52 -26.54 -13.73
N ASN A 74 -8.38 -26.48 -14.75
CA ASN A 74 -8.37 -25.37 -15.69
C ASN A 74 -9.22 -24.25 -15.09
N SER A 75 -8.58 -23.31 -14.40
CA SER A 75 -9.24 -22.04 -14.12
C SER A 75 -9.59 -21.38 -15.45
N HIS A 76 -10.80 -20.82 -15.57
CA HIS A 76 -11.16 -20.04 -16.74
C HIS A 76 -10.29 -18.77 -16.77
N VAL A 77 -9.13 -18.85 -17.43
CA VAL A 77 -8.16 -17.75 -17.59
C VAL A 77 -8.83 -16.43 -18.04
N PRO A 78 -9.83 -16.42 -18.94
CA PRO A 78 -10.54 -15.19 -19.29
C PRO A 78 -11.27 -14.52 -18.11
N ASP A 79 -11.82 -15.29 -17.18
CA ASP A 79 -12.50 -14.74 -16.00
C ASP A 79 -11.50 -14.17 -15.00
N LEU A 80 -10.34 -14.83 -14.84
CA LEU A 80 -9.22 -14.31 -14.06
C LEU A 80 -8.69 -12.99 -14.63
N MET A 81 -8.51 -12.91 -15.95
CA MET A 81 -8.09 -11.68 -16.64
C MET A 81 -9.13 -10.56 -16.49
N THR A 82 -10.42 -10.89 -16.54
CA THR A 82 -11.50 -9.91 -16.35
C THR A 82 -11.51 -9.36 -14.92
N ARG A 83 -11.34 -10.24 -13.92
CA ARG A 83 -11.25 -9.83 -12.51
C ARG A 83 -10.02 -8.98 -12.24
N MET A 84 -8.87 -9.38 -12.78
CA MET A 84 -7.63 -8.61 -12.71
C MET A 84 -7.84 -7.21 -13.31
N GLY A 85 -8.36 -7.12 -14.54
CA GLY A 85 -8.65 -5.84 -15.18
C GLY A 85 -9.58 -4.95 -14.36
N ALA A 86 -10.65 -5.52 -13.80
CA ALA A 86 -11.57 -4.79 -12.93
C ALA A 86 -10.91 -4.27 -11.64
N VAL A 87 -10.03 -5.05 -11.01
CA VAL A 87 -9.27 -4.58 -9.84
C VAL A 87 -8.31 -3.47 -10.26
N GLN A 88 -7.62 -3.61 -11.39
CA GLN A 88 -6.75 -2.56 -11.91
C GLN A 88 -7.51 -1.25 -12.20
N GLU A 89 -8.72 -1.34 -12.75
CA GLU A 89 -9.59 -0.20 -13.03
C GLU A 89 -9.96 0.60 -11.76
N LEU A 90 -10.16 -0.08 -10.61
CA LEU A 90 -10.43 0.60 -9.33
C LEU A 90 -9.33 1.59 -8.94
N PHE A 91 -8.07 1.27 -9.29
CA PHE A 91 -6.89 2.07 -8.96
C PHE A 91 -6.36 2.88 -10.15
N ALA A 92 -7.10 2.93 -11.26
CA ALA A 92 -6.66 3.63 -12.47
C ALA A 92 -7.04 5.11 -12.50
N VAL A 93 -8.13 5.49 -11.80
CA VAL A 93 -8.73 6.83 -11.90
C VAL A 93 -8.29 7.75 -10.76
N ASP A 94 -8.32 7.24 -9.53
CA ASP A 94 -8.06 8.03 -8.34
C ASP A 94 -7.02 7.37 -7.41
N GLY A 95 -6.33 8.20 -6.64
CA GLY A 95 -5.53 7.74 -5.51
C GLY A 95 -6.43 7.20 -4.39
N LEU A 96 -5.81 6.52 -3.42
CA LEU A 96 -6.53 5.93 -2.30
C LEU A 96 -6.49 6.91 -1.12
N GLN A 97 -7.65 7.38 -0.65
CA GLN A 97 -7.72 8.10 0.62
C GLN A 97 -7.77 7.09 1.77
N VAL A 98 -6.80 7.18 2.69
CA VAL A 98 -6.77 6.38 3.92
C VAL A 98 -6.60 7.35 5.08
N GLU A 99 -7.60 7.39 5.97
CA GLU A 99 -7.66 8.34 7.08
C GLU A 99 -7.47 9.81 6.60
N ASP A 100 -6.43 10.50 7.06
CA ASP A 100 -6.08 11.88 6.72
C ASP A 100 -4.98 11.99 5.66
N ARG A 101 -4.65 10.89 4.96
CA ARG A 101 -3.63 10.83 3.92
C ARG A 101 -4.21 10.39 2.58
N PHE A 102 -3.70 10.98 1.50
CA PHE A 102 -4.03 10.60 0.13
C PHE A 102 -2.84 9.89 -0.50
N LEU A 103 -3.03 8.63 -0.87
CA LEU A 103 -2.00 7.73 -1.39
C LEU A 103 -2.06 7.77 -2.92
N HIS A 104 -1.00 8.27 -3.53
CA HIS A 104 -0.92 8.32 -4.99
C HIS A 104 -0.50 6.97 -5.57
N VAL A 105 -1.22 6.48 -6.56
CA VAL A 105 -0.87 5.25 -7.28
C VAL A 105 0.27 5.54 -8.25
N THR A 106 1.42 4.89 -8.06
CA THR A 106 2.62 5.08 -8.88
C THR A 106 2.89 3.92 -9.84
N ALA A 107 2.42 2.73 -9.47
CA ALA A 107 2.46 1.57 -10.34
C ALA A 107 1.21 0.73 -10.13
N ASN A 108 0.68 0.19 -11.22
CA ASN A 108 -0.43 -0.74 -11.23
C ASN A 108 -0.09 -1.84 -12.25
N LYS A 109 0.15 -3.06 -11.76
CA LYS A 109 0.63 -4.19 -12.55
C LYS A 109 -0.28 -5.39 -12.36
N GLY A 110 -0.74 -5.97 -13.46
CA GLY A 110 -1.50 -7.21 -13.47
C GLY A 110 -0.61 -8.37 -13.93
N ASN A 111 -0.72 -9.51 -13.27
CA ASN A 111 -0.05 -10.75 -13.63
C ASN A 111 -1.08 -11.89 -13.57
N CYS A 112 -1.40 -12.49 -14.71
CA CYS A 112 -2.31 -13.63 -14.76
C CYS A 112 -1.50 -14.93 -14.80
N GLN A 113 -1.70 -15.79 -13.82
CA GLN A 113 -1.19 -17.16 -13.80
C GLN A 113 -2.31 -18.13 -14.19
N PHE A 114 -1.99 -19.43 -14.22
CA PHE A 114 -2.96 -20.47 -14.61
C PHE A 114 -4.05 -20.72 -13.56
N ASP A 115 -3.75 -20.51 -12.27
CA ASP A 115 -4.68 -20.79 -11.15
C ASP A 115 -5.19 -19.52 -10.44
N TYR A 116 -4.51 -18.38 -10.64
CA TYR A 116 -4.82 -17.12 -9.97
C TYR A 116 -4.37 -15.93 -10.82
N ALA A 117 -4.92 -14.75 -10.53
CA ALA A 117 -4.43 -13.51 -11.10
C ALA A 117 -4.08 -12.53 -9.99
N GLU A 118 -2.90 -11.94 -10.07
CA GLU A 118 -2.39 -10.97 -9.12
C GLU A 118 -2.46 -9.57 -9.71
N THR A 119 -2.82 -8.61 -8.88
CA THR A 119 -2.72 -7.20 -9.16
C THR A 119 -1.87 -6.55 -8.09
N SER A 120 -0.70 -6.05 -8.47
CA SER A 120 0.18 -5.30 -7.57
C SER A 120 0.01 -3.80 -7.80
N VAL A 121 -0.41 -3.08 -6.76
CA VAL A 121 -0.58 -1.63 -6.76
C VAL A 121 0.44 -1.02 -5.82
N THR A 122 1.27 -0.12 -6.31
CA THR A 122 2.26 0.61 -5.52
C THR A 122 1.75 2.01 -5.22
N PHE A 123 1.58 2.28 -3.94
CA PHE A 123 1.18 3.57 -3.40
C PHE A 123 2.40 4.35 -2.93
N GLN A 124 2.42 5.66 -3.19
CA GLN A 124 3.41 6.60 -2.68
C GLN A 124 2.69 7.68 -1.86
N TYR A 125 3.19 7.94 -0.66
CA TYR A 125 2.67 8.98 0.22
C TYR A 125 3.78 9.51 1.14
N GLN A 126 3.52 10.68 1.73
CA GLN A 126 4.40 11.27 2.74
C GLN A 126 3.82 11.07 4.13
N ASP A 127 4.69 10.79 5.09
CA ASP A 127 4.31 10.56 6.46
C ASP A 127 5.31 11.15 7.44
N ASP A 128 4.88 11.32 8.69
CA ASP A 128 5.68 11.91 9.75
C ASP A 128 6.79 10.95 10.18
N ARG A 129 8.01 11.48 10.31
CA ARG A 129 9.15 10.70 10.76
C ARG A 129 8.99 10.37 12.26
N PRO A 130 9.09 9.09 12.67
CA PRO A 130 9.07 8.73 14.08
C PRO A 130 10.33 9.28 14.78
N GLY A 131 10.17 9.91 15.95
CA GLY A 131 11.28 10.37 16.79
C GLY A 131 11.82 11.78 16.51
N GLY A 132 11.08 12.63 15.78
CA GLY A 132 11.48 14.01 15.48
C GLY A 132 11.35 15.02 16.63
N ASP A 133 10.77 14.65 17.79
CA ASP A 133 10.52 15.59 18.89
C ASP A 133 11.76 15.89 19.76
N GLU A 134 12.86 15.15 19.57
CA GLU A 134 14.10 15.28 20.36
C GLU A 134 15.26 15.98 19.64
N TRP A 135 15.00 16.75 18.57
CA TRP A 135 16.06 17.62 18.05
C TRP A 135 16.27 18.77 19.03
N PRO A 136 17.46 18.92 19.66
CA PRO A 136 17.71 20.06 20.51
C PRO A 136 17.54 21.32 19.65
N LEU A 137 16.54 22.14 19.99
CA LEU A 137 16.35 23.45 19.39
C LEU A 137 17.70 24.18 19.42
N MET A 138 18.07 24.82 18.31
CA MET A 138 19.28 25.65 18.23
C MET A 138 19.37 26.54 19.47
N GLY A 139 20.27 26.19 20.39
CA GLY A 139 20.52 27.00 21.58
C GLY A 139 21.09 28.34 21.15
N GLU A 140 20.69 29.42 21.83
CA GLU A 140 21.32 30.72 21.64
C GLU A 140 22.83 30.61 21.90
N ILE A 141 23.62 30.68 20.83
CA ILE A 141 25.07 30.84 20.96
C ILE A 141 25.31 32.30 21.30
N GLN A 142 25.42 32.60 22.60
CA GLN A 142 25.90 33.88 23.10
C GLN A 142 27.39 34.01 22.76
N THR A 143 27.71 34.51 21.56
CA THR A 143 29.09 34.85 21.21
C THR A 143 29.50 36.08 22.01
N LYS A 144 30.29 35.90 23.07
CA LYS A 144 31.00 37.00 23.71
C LYS A 144 32.08 37.49 22.74
N TRP A 145 31.77 38.54 21.99
CA TRP A 145 32.78 39.34 21.31
C TRP A 145 33.61 40.05 22.39
N GLY A 146 34.80 39.54 22.67
CA GLY A 146 35.83 40.30 23.37
C GLY A 146 36.37 41.39 22.44
N PRO A 147 36.62 42.62 22.92
CA PRO A 147 37.21 43.66 22.08
C PRO A 147 38.58 43.20 21.57
N PRO A 148 39.00 43.62 20.36
CA PRO A 148 40.33 43.31 19.86
C PRO A 148 41.37 43.81 20.87
N GLN A 149 42.25 42.92 21.33
CA GLN A 149 43.44 43.32 22.09
C GLN A 149 44.29 44.19 21.15
N GLY A 150 44.26 45.50 21.40
CA GLY A 150 45.13 46.46 20.75
C GLY A 150 46.55 46.35 21.28
N GLU A 151 47.48 46.38 20.31
CA GLU A 151 48.91 46.76 20.32
C GLU A 151 49.85 46.14 21.38
#